data_AF-A0A536ARC1-F1
#
_entry.id   AF-A0A536ARC1-F1
#
_cell.length_a   1.000
_cell.length_b   1.000
_cell.length_c   1.000
_cell.angle_alpha   90.00
_cell.angle_beta   90.00
_cell.angle_gamma   90.00
#
_symmetry.space_group_name_H-M   'P 1'
#
loop_
_entity.id
_entity.type
_entity.pdbx_description
1 polymer ?
#
loop_
_entity_poly.entity_id
_entity_poly.type
_entity_poly.pdbx_seq_one_letter_code
_entity_poly.pdbx_strand_id
1 'polypeptide(L)'
;MFASQFTGYWRDGKRVAMDRNAVLPDRCFKCNEPADGYRRTVKLTHVPLGTEMMVGAIAYAFAKQAKVEVGLCERHRRSRAINIALVSLAVLGASIFVFTQVQATDVVLPLLATAGLIGGVIGLLYAAVGTRLVRATQITDTHVWLKGAGEPFLASLPDAPAVGAGGTLPTLDVATATPPDPAVAANAAFRDARNGALAFLVGCIVTFGSYALLPSRYVIAWGAVIYGLIRLVRGVGAYLKAPAEHRKMGQAVMLVAIVGAGIFAGGWVVTNEVTAVTQANEFDSALTTAGDFQIQGARLFRDVMNRDGWSAQDSADMRQVASSYGKAADVLAASSAPAEYAWYRDGLVRNYREAVDIAMLFSNLTSASSQSTFDALIARWSTRVKDLSQLQTKLDAQPTPTR
;
A
#
# COMPACT_ATOMS: atom_id res chain seq x y z
N MET A 1 -24.00 -27.86 -55.61
CA MET A 1 -24.44 -26.57 -55.04
C MET A 1 -23.51 -26.24 -53.87
N PHE A 2 -23.08 -24.98 -53.80
CA PHE A 2 -21.83 -24.51 -53.21
C PHE A 2 -21.52 -25.01 -51.79
N ALA A 3 -20.42 -25.76 -51.64
CA ALA A 3 -19.70 -25.84 -50.37
C ALA A 3 -19.14 -24.44 -50.12
N SER A 4 -19.85 -23.64 -49.32
CA SER A 4 -19.35 -22.35 -48.87
C SER A 4 -18.00 -22.57 -48.19
N GLN A 5 -16.94 -21.99 -48.74
CA GLN A 5 -15.64 -21.94 -48.07
C GLN A 5 -15.86 -21.42 -46.66
N PHE A 6 -15.61 -22.28 -45.67
CA PHE A 6 -15.64 -21.88 -44.28
C PHE A 6 -14.54 -20.85 -44.06
N THR A 7 -14.94 -19.59 -43.91
CA THR A 7 -14.01 -18.47 -43.64
C THR A 7 -13.52 -18.48 -42.18
N GLY A 8 -14.02 -19.41 -41.36
CA GLY A 8 -13.66 -19.56 -39.95
C GLY A 8 -14.23 -18.48 -39.03
N TYR A 9 -15.19 -17.68 -39.48
CA TYR A 9 -15.89 -16.68 -38.67
C TYR A 9 -17.34 -16.52 -39.13
N TRP A 10 -18.25 -16.23 -38.19
CA TRP A 10 -19.68 -16.09 -38.46
C TRP A 10 -20.37 -15.15 -37.46
N ARG A 11 -21.60 -14.76 -37.79
CA ARG A 11 -22.46 -13.97 -36.91
C ARG A 11 -23.10 -14.85 -35.83
N ASP A 12 -22.92 -14.47 -34.57
CA ASP A 12 -23.62 -15.06 -33.43
C ASP A 12 -24.41 -13.95 -32.69
N GLY A 13 -25.60 -13.63 -33.22
CA GLY A 13 -26.45 -12.55 -32.73
C GLY A 13 -25.75 -11.18 -32.78
N LYS A 14 -25.41 -10.64 -31.59
CA LYS A 14 -24.66 -9.37 -31.40
C LYS A 14 -23.15 -9.58 -31.19
N ARG A 15 -22.66 -10.78 -31.49
CA ARG A 15 -21.27 -11.19 -31.31
C ARG A 15 -20.72 -11.73 -32.63
N VAL A 16 -19.41 -11.65 -32.77
CA VAL A 16 -18.66 -12.31 -33.84
C VAL A 16 -18.03 -13.54 -33.24
N ALA A 17 -18.40 -14.72 -33.74
CA ALA A 17 -17.74 -15.96 -33.38
C ALA A 17 -16.69 -16.27 -34.45
N MET A 18 -15.50 -16.69 -34.03
CA MET A 18 -14.43 -17.04 -34.93
C MET A 18 -13.59 -18.18 -34.39
N ASP A 19 -13.05 -18.99 -35.29
CA ASP A 19 -11.94 -19.88 -35.00
C ASP A 19 -10.75 -19.05 -34.49
N ARG A 20 -9.99 -19.61 -33.55
CA ARG A 20 -8.86 -18.93 -32.91
C ARG A 20 -7.78 -18.50 -33.89
N ASN A 21 -7.64 -19.19 -35.02
CA ASN A 21 -6.68 -18.92 -36.08
C ASN A 21 -7.30 -18.20 -37.28
N ALA A 22 -8.62 -17.97 -37.29
CA ALA A 22 -9.27 -17.26 -38.38
C ALA A 22 -8.79 -15.81 -38.46
N VAL A 23 -8.76 -15.31 -39.68
CA VAL A 23 -8.35 -13.94 -39.97
C VAL A 23 -9.58 -13.15 -40.40
N LEU A 24 -9.88 -12.08 -39.65
CA LEU A 24 -11.01 -11.21 -39.99
C LEU A 24 -10.78 -10.51 -41.35
N PRO A 25 -11.86 -10.23 -42.10
CA PRO A 25 -11.75 -9.55 -43.38
C PRO A 25 -11.18 -8.14 -43.19
N ASP A 26 -10.57 -7.59 -44.26
CA ASP A 26 -9.95 -6.24 -44.24
C ASP A 26 -10.99 -5.11 -44.27
N ARG A 27 -11.86 -5.11 -43.27
CA ARG A 27 -12.96 -4.16 -43.08
C ARG A 27 -12.94 -3.65 -41.66
N CYS A 28 -13.42 -2.44 -41.48
CA CYS A 28 -13.54 -1.80 -40.18
C CYS A 28 -14.55 -2.55 -39.32
N PHE A 29 -14.10 -3.01 -38.16
CA PHE A 29 -14.93 -3.75 -37.21
C PHE A 29 -16.14 -2.95 -36.68
N LYS A 30 -16.13 -1.61 -36.82
CA LYS A 30 -17.21 -0.72 -36.34
C LYS A 30 -18.21 -0.33 -37.42
N CYS A 31 -17.76 0.05 -38.61
CA CYS A 31 -18.65 0.57 -39.67
C CYS A 31 -18.66 -0.27 -40.95
N ASN A 32 -17.85 -1.33 -41.03
CA ASN A 32 -17.70 -2.19 -42.21
C ASN A 32 -17.09 -1.53 -43.47
N GLU A 33 -16.65 -0.27 -43.38
CA GLU A 33 -15.86 0.39 -44.44
C GLU A 33 -14.50 -0.32 -44.63
N PRO A 34 -13.85 -0.24 -45.81
CA PRO A 34 -12.52 -0.79 -46.03
C PRO A 34 -11.52 -0.33 -44.95
N ALA A 35 -10.66 -1.24 -44.49
CA ALA A 35 -9.61 -0.92 -43.51
C ALA A 35 -8.27 -0.53 -44.17
N ASP A 36 -8.18 -0.59 -45.50
CA ASP A 36 -7.00 -0.24 -46.31
C ASP A 36 -5.71 -0.90 -45.79
N GLY A 37 -5.80 -2.17 -45.40
CA GLY A 37 -4.69 -2.97 -44.86
C GLY A 37 -4.31 -2.68 -43.40
N TYR A 38 -4.95 -1.71 -42.73
CA TYR A 38 -4.64 -1.40 -41.33
C TYR A 38 -5.22 -2.47 -40.39
N ARG A 39 -4.32 -3.22 -39.74
CA ARG A 39 -4.68 -4.27 -38.78
C ARG A 39 -4.07 -3.98 -37.41
N ARG A 40 -4.90 -4.05 -36.37
CA ARG A 40 -4.44 -3.92 -34.98
C ARG A 40 -4.55 -5.27 -34.29
N THR A 41 -3.43 -5.81 -33.83
CA THR A 41 -3.40 -6.97 -32.96
C THR A 41 -3.91 -6.58 -31.56
N VAL A 42 -5.01 -7.21 -31.13
CA VAL A 42 -5.61 -7.04 -29.82
C VAL A 42 -5.40 -8.33 -29.02
N LYS A 43 -4.78 -8.21 -27.83
CA LYS A 43 -4.72 -9.30 -26.86
C LYS A 43 -6.00 -9.30 -26.06
N LEU A 44 -6.77 -10.38 -26.17
CA LEU A 44 -8.04 -10.56 -25.48
C LEU A 44 -7.83 -11.52 -24.31
N THR A 45 -8.45 -11.18 -23.20
CA THR A 45 -8.42 -11.97 -21.96
C THR A 45 -9.85 -12.16 -21.50
N HIS A 46 -10.26 -13.39 -21.24
CA HIS A 46 -11.58 -13.72 -20.72
C HIS A 46 -11.45 -14.45 -19.38
N VAL A 47 -12.19 -13.96 -18.38
CA VAL A 47 -12.34 -14.57 -17.06
C VAL A 47 -13.80 -15.04 -16.98
N PRO A 48 -14.06 -16.34 -16.73
CA PRO A 48 -15.44 -16.82 -16.59
C PRO A 48 -16.10 -16.23 -15.34
N LEU A 49 -17.38 -15.87 -15.45
CA LEU A 49 -18.15 -15.17 -14.40
C LEU A 49 -18.18 -15.94 -13.05
N GLY A 50 -18.16 -17.27 -13.08
CA GLY A 50 -18.11 -18.12 -11.88
C GLY A 50 -16.81 -18.00 -11.07
N THR A 51 -15.72 -17.55 -11.69
CA THR A 51 -14.44 -17.23 -11.03
C THR A 51 -14.31 -15.76 -10.63
N GLU A 52 -15.29 -14.90 -10.96
CA GLU A 52 -15.28 -13.47 -10.59
C GLU A 52 -15.67 -13.24 -9.12
N MET A 53 -16.35 -14.20 -8.46
CA MET A 53 -16.62 -14.14 -7.01
C MET A 53 -15.43 -14.54 -6.14
N MET A 54 -14.37 -15.13 -6.73
CA MET A 54 -13.11 -15.36 -6.03
C MET A 54 -12.24 -14.10 -6.16
N VAL A 55 -11.93 -13.51 -5.01
CA VAL A 55 -11.08 -12.33 -4.75
C VAL A 55 -10.03 -12.10 -5.85
N GLY A 56 -9.94 -10.85 -6.32
CA GLY A 56 -9.19 -10.39 -7.49
C GLY A 56 -7.71 -10.84 -7.61
N ALA A 57 -7.11 -10.49 -8.75
CA ALA A 57 -5.79 -10.94 -9.24
C ALA A 57 -5.66 -12.45 -9.55
N ILE A 58 -6.24 -13.34 -8.73
CA ILE A 58 -6.22 -14.80 -8.95
C ILE A 58 -7.05 -15.19 -10.18
N ALA A 59 -8.24 -14.60 -10.35
CA ALA A 59 -9.10 -14.85 -11.52
C ALA A 59 -8.43 -14.46 -12.85
N TYR A 60 -7.59 -13.42 -12.85
CA TYR A 60 -6.83 -13.00 -14.02
C TYR A 60 -5.70 -14.00 -14.38
N ALA A 61 -5.23 -14.80 -13.42
CA ALA A 61 -4.17 -15.79 -13.64
C ALA A 61 -4.64 -17.02 -14.42
N PHE A 62 -5.93 -17.37 -14.34
CA PHE A 62 -6.52 -18.49 -15.09
C PHE A 62 -7.24 -18.04 -16.37
N ALA A 63 -7.14 -16.76 -16.70
CA ALA A 63 -7.85 -16.20 -17.84
C ALA A 63 -7.28 -16.73 -19.16
N LYS A 64 -8.15 -17.30 -20.00
CA LYS A 64 -7.76 -17.72 -21.35
C LYS A 64 -7.44 -16.48 -22.19
N GLN A 65 -6.38 -16.58 -22.99
CA GLN A 65 -5.91 -15.47 -23.85
C GLN A 65 -6.00 -15.84 -25.33
N ALA A 66 -6.42 -14.87 -26.15
CA ALA A 66 -6.40 -14.98 -27.60
C ALA A 66 -5.83 -13.70 -28.22
N LYS A 67 -5.08 -13.82 -29.31
CA LYS A 67 -4.64 -12.69 -30.12
C LYS A 67 -5.51 -12.64 -31.35
N VAL A 68 -6.18 -11.51 -31.58
CA VAL A 68 -7.02 -11.31 -32.77
C VAL A 68 -6.57 -10.04 -33.46
N GLU A 69 -6.48 -10.09 -34.78
CA GLU A 69 -6.22 -8.91 -35.61
C GLU A 69 -7.53 -8.31 -36.09
N VAL A 70 -7.70 -7.01 -35.86
CA VAL A 70 -8.95 -6.31 -36.14
C VAL A 70 -8.66 -5.13 -37.06
N GLY A 71 -9.40 -5.04 -38.17
CA GLY A 71 -9.36 -3.92 -39.10
C GLY A 71 -10.10 -2.68 -38.59
N LEU A 72 -9.57 -1.49 -38.85
CA LEU A 72 -10.22 -0.21 -38.53
C LEU A 72 -10.00 0.80 -39.67
N CYS A 73 -11.07 1.48 -40.08
CA CYS A 73 -10.95 2.58 -41.05
C CYS A 73 -10.35 3.84 -40.41
N GLU A 74 -9.89 4.77 -41.25
CA GLU A 74 -9.23 6.01 -40.83
C GLU A 74 -10.03 6.82 -39.82
N ARG A 75 -11.34 6.94 -40.05
CA ARG A 75 -12.23 7.70 -39.18
C ARG A 75 -12.24 7.16 -37.75
N HIS A 76 -12.38 5.85 -37.59
CA HIS A 76 -12.40 5.22 -36.26
C HIS A 76 -11.01 5.16 -35.63
N ARG A 77 -9.95 5.05 -36.44
CA ARG A 77 -8.57 5.15 -35.99
C ARG A 77 -8.27 6.53 -35.39
N ARG A 78 -8.64 7.60 -36.10
CA ARG A 78 -8.46 8.99 -35.67
C ARG A 78 -9.32 9.34 -34.46
N SER A 79 -10.61 8.97 -34.46
CA SER A 79 -11.50 9.19 -33.33
C SER A 79 -10.96 8.56 -32.04
N ARG A 80 -10.43 7.33 -32.14
CA ARG A 80 -9.80 6.66 -30.99
C ARG A 80 -8.53 7.37 -30.51
N ALA A 81 -7.66 7.78 -31.42
CA ALA A 81 -6.44 8.50 -31.07
C ALA A 81 -6.76 9.80 -30.33
N ILE A 82 -7.75 10.56 -30.80
CA ILE A 82 -8.23 11.78 -30.15
C ILE A 82 -8.80 11.48 -28.76
N ASN A 83 -9.66 10.47 -28.63
CA ASN A 83 -10.23 10.11 -27.33
C ASN A 83 -9.16 9.68 -26.32
N ILE A 84 -8.17 8.90 -26.73
CA ILE A 84 -7.03 8.52 -25.87
C ILE A 84 -6.23 9.76 -25.47
N ALA A 85 -5.96 10.68 -26.41
CA ALA A 85 -5.24 11.92 -26.13
C ALA A 85 -5.98 12.81 -25.13
N LEU A 86 -7.29 13.03 -25.32
CA LEU A 86 -8.11 13.84 -24.42
C LEU A 86 -8.19 13.24 -23.01
N VAL A 87 -8.37 11.93 -22.90
CA VAL A 87 -8.37 11.23 -21.60
C VAL A 87 -7.01 11.34 -20.93
N SER A 88 -5.92 11.14 -21.67
CA SER A 88 -4.56 11.24 -21.12
C SER A 88 -4.27 12.66 -20.63
N LEU A 89 -4.71 13.68 -21.37
CA LEU A 89 -4.58 15.08 -20.99
C LEU A 89 -5.40 15.39 -19.74
N ALA A 90 -6.62 14.86 -19.63
CA ALA A 90 -7.47 15.04 -18.46
C ALA A 90 -6.86 14.40 -17.19
N VAL A 91 -6.29 13.19 -17.31
CA VAL A 91 -5.59 12.52 -16.19
C VAL A 91 -4.34 13.28 -15.79
N LEU A 92 -3.54 13.77 -16.75
CA LEU A 92 -2.37 14.60 -16.45
C LEU A 92 -2.76 15.92 -15.80
N GLY A 93 -3.79 16.60 -16.31
CA GLY A 93 -4.31 17.84 -15.73
C GLY A 93 -4.81 17.65 -14.29
N ALA A 94 -5.55 16.58 -14.03
CA ALA A 94 -5.99 16.24 -12.68
C ALA A 94 -4.81 15.93 -11.75
N SER A 95 -3.80 15.21 -12.24
CA SER A 95 -2.59 14.87 -11.45
C SER A 95 -1.77 16.13 -11.11
N ILE A 96 -1.60 17.04 -12.07
CA ILE A 96 -0.92 18.33 -11.86
C ILE A 96 -1.71 19.18 -10.87
N PHE A 97 -3.04 19.26 -11.00
CA PHE A 97 -3.90 20.00 -10.08
C PHE A 97 -3.81 19.46 -8.64
N VAL A 98 -3.77 18.13 -8.45
CA VAL A 98 -3.55 17.55 -7.12
C VAL A 98 -2.16 17.90 -6.59
N PHE A 99 -1.13 17.87 -7.44
CA PHE A 99 0.24 18.16 -7.04
C PHE A 99 0.47 19.63 -6.65
N THR A 100 -0.19 20.59 -7.31
CA THR A 100 -0.07 22.01 -6.97
C THR A 100 -0.75 22.36 -5.64
N GLN A 101 -1.72 21.58 -5.19
CA GLN A 101 -2.42 21.81 -3.92
C GLN A 101 -1.60 21.35 -2.70
N VAL A 102 -0.66 20.41 -2.85
CA VAL A 102 0.16 19.87 -1.73
C VAL A 102 1.10 20.92 -1.10
N GLN A 103 1.32 22.07 -1.73
CA GLN A 103 2.09 23.16 -1.14
C GLN A 103 1.30 24.08 -0.19
N ALA A 104 -0.03 23.93 -0.10
CA ALA A 104 -0.83 24.65 0.88
C ALA A 104 -1.01 23.78 2.13
N THR A 105 -0.57 24.28 3.27
CA THR A 105 -0.61 23.62 4.58
C THR A 105 -2.03 23.58 5.16
N ASP A 106 -2.60 22.39 5.38
CA ASP A 106 -3.50 22.03 6.49
C ASP A 106 -4.05 20.59 6.35
N VAL A 107 -4.41 19.97 7.48
CA VAL A 107 -4.81 18.55 7.68
C VAL A 107 -6.04 18.10 6.84
N VAL A 108 -6.72 19.01 6.16
CA VAL A 108 -7.85 18.71 5.24
C VAL A 108 -7.34 18.21 3.87
N LEU A 109 -6.10 18.53 3.50
CA LEU A 109 -5.51 18.19 2.19
C LEU A 109 -5.16 16.72 1.95
N PRO A 110 -4.69 15.91 2.92
CA PRO A 110 -4.41 14.49 2.71
C PRO A 110 -5.66 13.74 2.25
N LEU A 111 -6.83 14.09 2.79
CA LEU A 111 -8.11 13.44 2.49
C LEU A 111 -8.56 13.74 1.04
N LEU A 112 -8.43 14.99 0.60
CA LEU A 112 -8.67 15.40 -0.79
C LEU A 112 -7.63 14.82 -1.77
N ALA A 113 -6.36 14.69 -1.37
CA ALA A 113 -5.34 14.04 -2.17
C ALA A 113 -5.64 12.54 -2.34
N THR A 114 -6.10 11.83 -1.31
CA THR A 114 -6.60 10.45 -1.44
C THR A 114 -7.84 10.37 -2.33
N ALA A 115 -8.81 11.28 -2.18
CA ALA A 115 -10.00 11.29 -3.03
C ALA A 115 -9.65 11.56 -4.51
N GLY A 116 -8.70 12.48 -4.77
CA GLY A 116 -8.18 12.76 -6.10
C GLY A 116 -7.41 11.59 -6.71
N LEU A 117 -6.62 10.87 -5.91
CA LEU A 117 -5.93 9.67 -6.34
C LEU A 117 -6.91 8.54 -6.66
N ILE A 118 -7.91 8.31 -5.80
CA ILE A 118 -8.97 7.32 -6.03
C ILE A 118 -9.77 7.69 -7.28
N GLY A 119 -10.19 8.95 -7.43
CA GLY A 119 -10.90 9.44 -8.61
C GLY A 119 -10.07 9.34 -9.89
N GLY A 120 -8.77 9.64 -9.82
CA GLY A 120 -7.83 9.51 -10.93
C GLY A 120 -7.62 8.06 -11.34
N VAL A 121 -7.48 7.14 -10.39
CA VAL A 121 -7.39 5.70 -10.64
C VAL A 121 -8.70 5.18 -11.23
N ILE A 122 -9.86 5.56 -10.70
CA ILE A 122 -11.17 5.18 -11.24
C ILE A 122 -11.35 5.72 -12.66
N GLY A 123 -10.97 6.97 -12.92
CA GLY A 123 -11.01 7.58 -14.25
C GLY A 123 -10.09 6.86 -15.25
N LEU A 124 -8.87 6.51 -14.83
CA LEU A 124 -7.91 5.76 -15.64
C LEU A 124 -8.41 4.32 -15.91
N LEU A 125 -9.04 3.68 -14.94
CA LEU A 125 -9.69 2.38 -15.10
C LEU A 125 -10.88 2.46 -16.06
N TYR A 126 -11.73 3.48 -15.93
CA TYR A 126 -12.86 3.71 -16.82
C TYR A 126 -12.40 3.97 -18.26
N ALA A 127 -11.33 4.75 -18.44
CA ALA A 127 -10.67 4.93 -19.71
C ALA A 127 -10.10 3.63 -20.31
N ALA A 128 -9.42 2.82 -19.50
CA ALA A 128 -8.81 1.57 -19.92
C ALA A 128 -9.84 0.49 -20.30
N VAL A 129 -11.04 0.53 -19.68
CA VAL A 129 -12.12 -0.42 -19.94
C VAL A 129 -13.05 0.09 -21.05
N GLY A 130 -13.42 1.37 -21.04
CA GLY A 130 -14.36 1.99 -21.99
C GLY A 130 -13.82 2.15 -23.41
N THR A 131 -12.49 2.23 -23.57
CA THR A 131 -11.86 2.38 -24.90
C THR A 131 -11.51 1.05 -25.60
N ARG A 132 -11.93 -0.09 -25.03
CA ARG A 132 -11.67 -1.40 -25.63
C ARG A 132 -12.45 -1.54 -26.95
N LEU A 133 -11.70 -1.65 -28.05
CA LEU A 133 -12.25 -1.85 -29.40
C LEU A 133 -13.13 -3.09 -29.49
N VAL A 134 -12.64 -4.18 -28.89
CA VAL A 134 -13.23 -5.51 -28.92
C VAL A 134 -13.14 -6.11 -27.52
N ARG A 135 -14.21 -6.77 -27.07
CA ARG A 135 -14.26 -7.49 -25.79
C ARG A 135 -14.53 -8.96 -26.04
N ALA A 136 -13.71 -9.85 -25.48
CA ALA A 136 -14.01 -11.28 -25.49
C ALA A 136 -15.12 -11.58 -24.48
N THR A 137 -16.17 -12.22 -24.98
CA THR A 137 -17.30 -12.69 -24.17
C THR A 137 -17.16 -14.15 -23.76
N GLN A 138 -16.45 -14.94 -24.57
CA GLN A 138 -16.13 -16.33 -24.32
C GLN A 138 -14.87 -16.67 -25.11
N ILE A 139 -13.96 -17.45 -24.50
CA ILE A 139 -12.78 -17.99 -25.16
C ILE A 139 -12.75 -19.47 -24.84
N THR A 140 -12.87 -20.31 -25.86
CA THR A 140 -12.60 -21.75 -25.77
C THR A 140 -11.22 -22.03 -26.38
N ASP A 141 -10.80 -23.30 -26.41
CA ASP A 141 -9.49 -23.65 -26.95
C ASP A 141 -9.43 -23.49 -28.48
N THR A 142 -10.58 -23.63 -29.14
CA THR A 142 -10.75 -23.59 -30.59
C THR A 142 -11.41 -22.30 -31.10
N HIS A 143 -12.27 -21.65 -30.31
CA HIS A 143 -13.09 -20.53 -30.76
C HIS A 143 -13.08 -19.34 -29.81
N VAL A 144 -13.36 -18.16 -30.35
CA VAL A 144 -13.39 -16.88 -29.65
C VAL A 144 -14.67 -16.13 -30.02
N TRP A 145 -15.39 -15.64 -29.01
CA TRP A 145 -16.58 -14.81 -29.18
C TRP A 145 -16.28 -13.36 -28.82
N LEU A 146 -16.40 -12.49 -29.81
CA LEU A 146 -16.06 -11.08 -29.75
C LEU A 146 -17.32 -10.23 -29.70
N LYS A 147 -17.34 -9.22 -28.83
CA LYS A 147 -18.36 -8.18 -28.77
C LYS A 147 -17.76 -6.82 -29.12
N GLY A 148 -18.59 -5.93 -29.64
CA GLY A 148 -18.21 -4.58 -30.03
C GLY A 148 -18.11 -4.37 -31.54
N ALA A 149 -18.44 -5.37 -32.35
CA ALA A 149 -18.64 -5.17 -33.79
C ALA A 149 -19.86 -4.28 -34.00
N GLY A 150 -19.81 -3.38 -34.97
CA GLY A 150 -20.99 -2.58 -35.34
C GLY A 150 -21.96 -3.39 -36.19
N GLU A 151 -23.22 -2.97 -36.20
CA GLU A 151 -24.29 -3.65 -36.95
C GLU A 151 -23.98 -3.85 -38.44
N PRO A 152 -23.40 -2.86 -39.17
CA PRO A 152 -23.04 -3.06 -40.57
C PRO A 152 -21.99 -4.14 -40.77
N PHE A 153 -21.09 -4.35 -39.81
CA PHE A 153 -20.08 -5.41 -39.86
C PHE A 153 -20.72 -6.75 -39.52
N LEU A 154 -21.58 -6.81 -38.49
CA LEU A 154 -22.30 -8.03 -38.13
C LEU A 154 -23.20 -8.53 -39.26
N ALA A 155 -23.88 -7.62 -39.96
CA ALA A 155 -24.76 -7.95 -41.09
C ALA A 155 -24.00 -8.46 -42.32
N SER A 156 -22.68 -8.22 -42.43
CA SER A 156 -21.86 -8.69 -43.56
C SER A 156 -21.24 -10.06 -43.32
N LEU A 157 -21.34 -10.60 -42.10
CA LEU A 157 -20.81 -11.91 -41.76
C LEU A 157 -21.77 -13.02 -42.22
N PRO A 158 -21.22 -14.21 -42.57
CA PRO A 158 -22.06 -15.36 -42.88
C PRO A 158 -22.82 -15.83 -41.64
N ASP A 159 -23.94 -16.50 -41.87
CA ASP A 159 -24.72 -17.14 -40.81
C ASP A 159 -23.92 -18.26 -40.14
N ALA A 160 -24.35 -18.60 -38.93
CA ALA A 160 -23.71 -19.65 -38.15
C ALA A 160 -23.73 -20.99 -38.91
N PRO A 161 -22.61 -21.73 -38.87
CA PRO A 161 -22.57 -23.03 -39.51
C PRO A 161 -23.53 -24.02 -38.86
N ALA A 162 -24.10 -24.91 -39.68
CA ALA A 162 -24.88 -26.03 -39.16
C ALA A 162 -24.01 -26.86 -38.22
N VAL A 163 -24.41 -26.94 -36.96
CA VAL A 163 -23.71 -27.73 -35.95
C VAL A 163 -23.91 -29.21 -36.31
N GLY A 164 -22.82 -29.95 -36.53
CA GLY A 164 -22.89 -31.39 -36.85
C GLY A 164 -23.51 -32.19 -35.70
N ALA A 165 -23.88 -33.46 -35.98
CA ALA A 165 -24.61 -34.35 -35.06
C ALA A 165 -23.95 -34.55 -33.67
N GLY A 166 -22.69 -34.14 -33.48
CA GLY A 166 -21.96 -34.18 -32.20
C GLY A 166 -21.87 -32.85 -31.43
N GLY A 167 -22.53 -31.77 -31.88
CA GLY A 167 -22.53 -30.48 -31.16
C GLY A 167 -21.25 -29.64 -31.31
N THR A 168 -20.24 -30.11 -32.06
CA THR A 168 -18.94 -29.43 -32.23
C THR A 168 -18.95 -28.46 -33.41
N LEU A 169 -18.46 -27.25 -33.19
CA LEU A 169 -18.27 -26.25 -34.24
C LEU A 169 -17.07 -26.61 -35.15
N PRO A 170 -17.18 -26.39 -36.47
CA PRO A 170 -16.10 -26.65 -37.42
C PRO A 170 -14.91 -25.71 -37.19
N THR A 171 -13.72 -26.30 -37.08
CA THR A 171 -12.45 -25.57 -36.92
C THR A 171 -11.68 -25.52 -38.23
N LEU A 172 -10.99 -24.42 -38.50
CA LEU A 172 -10.01 -24.40 -39.60
C LEU A 172 -8.90 -25.40 -39.24
N ASP A 173 -8.55 -26.29 -40.17
CA ASP A 173 -7.62 -27.40 -39.95
C ASP A 173 -6.47 -27.00 -39.02
N VAL A 174 -6.50 -27.58 -37.84
CA VAL A 174 -5.53 -27.34 -36.80
C VAL A 174 -4.22 -27.93 -37.31
N ALA A 175 -3.32 -27.09 -37.83
CA ALA A 175 -1.91 -27.38 -37.65
C ALA A 175 -1.74 -27.54 -36.14
N THR A 176 -1.66 -28.79 -35.68
CA THR A 176 -1.47 -29.17 -34.28
C THR A 176 -0.28 -28.39 -33.77
N ALA A 177 -0.54 -27.26 -33.12
CA ALA A 177 0.47 -26.54 -32.38
C ALA A 177 0.88 -27.50 -31.27
N THR A 178 2.02 -28.16 -31.47
CA THR A 178 2.61 -29.05 -30.49
C THR A 178 2.60 -28.30 -29.15
N PRO A 179 2.06 -28.91 -28.07
CA PRO A 179 2.12 -28.27 -26.77
C PRO A 179 3.57 -27.84 -26.50
N PRO A 180 3.81 -26.62 -25.98
CA PRO A 180 5.16 -26.14 -25.75
C PRO A 180 5.92 -27.17 -24.92
N ASP A 181 7.13 -27.50 -25.34
CA ASP A 181 8.02 -28.44 -24.66
C ASP A 181 8.00 -28.15 -23.14
N PRO A 182 7.61 -29.13 -22.30
CA PRO A 182 7.49 -28.94 -20.85
C PRO A 182 8.78 -28.42 -20.21
N ALA A 183 9.95 -28.73 -20.78
CA ALA A 183 11.23 -28.18 -20.32
C ALA A 183 11.35 -26.67 -20.60
N VAL A 184 10.88 -26.21 -21.77
CA VAL A 184 10.86 -24.77 -22.13
C VAL A 184 9.89 -24.01 -21.23
N ALA A 185 8.72 -24.59 -20.97
CA ALA A 185 7.72 -24.00 -20.07
C ALA A 185 8.24 -23.88 -18.62
N ALA A 186 8.89 -24.91 -18.10
CA ALA A 186 9.49 -24.91 -16.76
C ALA A 186 10.59 -23.84 -16.61
N ASN A 187 11.46 -23.69 -17.62
CA ASN A 187 12.52 -22.68 -17.61
C ASN A 187 11.96 -21.24 -17.70
N ALA A 188 10.88 -21.03 -18.46
CA ALA A 188 10.20 -19.74 -18.51
C ALA A 188 9.55 -19.39 -17.15
N ALA A 189 8.88 -20.36 -16.53
CA ALA A 189 8.28 -20.20 -15.20
C ALA A 189 9.33 -19.87 -14.13
N PHE A 190 10.48 -20.55 -14.15
CA PHE A 190 11.59 -20.24 -13.25
C PHE A 190 12.15 -18.83 -13.48
N ARG A 191 12.33 -18.42 -14.73
CA ARG A 191 12.82 -17.07 -15.05
C ARG A 191 11.87 -15.99 -14.53
N ASP A 192 10.57 -16.23 -14.65
CA ASP A 192 9.56 -15.33 -14.08
C ASP A 192 9.59 -15.30 -12.55
N ALA A 193 9.73 -16.46 -11.90
CA ALA A 193 9.90 -16.55 -10.45
C ALA A 193 11.13 -15.76 -9.97
N ARG A 194 12.27 -15.96 -10.65
CA ARG A 194 13.52 -15.27 -10.35
C ARG A 194 13.40 -13.76 -10.52
N ASN A 195 12.81 -13.30 -11.62
CA ASN A 195 12.63 -11.86 -11.86
C ASN A 195 11.69 -11.24 -10.81
N GLY A 196 10.67 -11.98 -10.36
CA GLY A 196 9.84 -11.59 -9.22
C GLY A 196 10.64 -11.48 -7.92
N ALA A 197 11.44 -12.52 -7.60
CA ALA A 197 12.31 -12.53 -6.41
C ALA A 197 13.29 -11.35 -6.40
N LEU A 198 13.90 -11.04 -7.54
CA LEU A 198 14.84 -9.93 -7.68
C LEU A 198 14.15 -8.57 -7.52
N ALA A 199 12.95 -8.38 -8.10
CA ALA A 199 12.20 -7.14 -7.93
C ALA A 199 11.78 -6.93 -6.46
N PHE A 200 11.38 -8.02 -5.78
CA PHE A 200 11.11 -8.02 -4.34
C PHE A 200 12.35 -7.62 -3.54
N LEU A 201 13.50 -8.28 -3.79
CA LEU A 201 14.76 -7.99 -3.11
C LEU A 201 15.20 -6.53 -3.32
N VAL A 202 15.14 -6.02 -4.55
CA VAL A 202 15.48 -4.62 -4.85
C VAL A 202 14.56 -3.67 -4.09
N GLY A 203 13.26 -3.95 -4.03
CA GLY A 203 12.31 -3.18 -3.22
C GLY A 203 12.72 -3.14 -1.75
N CYS A 204 13.06 -4.30 -1.17
CA CYS A 204 13.53 -4.41 0.22
C CYS A 204 14.84 -3.66 0.46
N ILE A 205 15.83 -3.75 -0.46
CA ILE A 205 17.11 -3.06 -0.34
C ILE A 205 16.94 -1.54 -0.44
N VAL A 206 16.09 -1.05 -1.36
CA VAL A 206 15.82 0.40 -1.47
C VAL A 206 15.17 0.91 -0.20
N THR A 207 14.20 0.19 0.35
CA THR A 207 13.57 0.57 1.62
C THR A 207 14.57 0.55 2.77
N PHE A 208 15.34 -0.52 2.91
CA PHE A 208 16.41 -0.62 3.91
C PHE A 208 17.43 0.53 3.79
N GLY A 209 17.92 0.80 2.59
CA GLY A 209 18.89 1.87 2.33
C GLY A 209 18.32 3.25 2.62
N SER A 210 17.06 3.51 2.22
CA SER A 210 16.39 4.77 2.54
C SER A 210 16.18 4.93 4.04
N TYR A 211 15.85 3.85 4.76
CA TYR A 211 15.68 3.86 6.20
C TYR A 211 16.99 4.12 6.93
N ALA A 212 18.07 3.45 6.53
CA ALA A 212 19.39 3.60 7.15
C ALA A 212 20.03 4.96 6.86
N LEU A 213 19.80 5.55 5.69
CA LEU A 213 20.43 6.81 5.28
C LEU A 213 19.58 8.04 5.57
N LEU A 214 18.25 7.90 5.65
CA LEU A 214 17.28 8.99 5.80
C LEU A 214 16.23 8.64 6.87
N PRO A 215 16.61 8.54 8.15
CA PRO A 215 15.74 8.05 9.23
C PRO A 215 14.44 8.86 9.41
N SER A 216 14.40 10.13 8.97
CA SER A 216 13.20 10.98 9.04
C SER A 216 12.41 11.09 7.73
N ARG A 217 12.90 10.52 6.62
CA ARG A 217 12.33 10.67 5.26
C ARG A 217 12.59 9.43 4.41
N TYR A 218 12.32 8.26 4.95
CA TYR A 218 12.55 7.02 4.21
C TYR A 218 11.40 6.73 3.24
N VAL A 219 11.71 5.98 2.19
CA VAL A 219 10.76 5.66 1.12
C VAL A 219 10.53 4.16 1.12
N ILE A 220 9.29 3.76 1.39
CA ILE A 220 8.91 2.36 1.25
C ILE A 220 8.61 2.08 -0.23
N ALA A 221 9.39 1.20 -0.85
CA ALA A 221 9.26 0.85 -2.26
C ALA A 221 8.14 -0.20 -2.46
N TRP A 222 6.95 0.07 -1.92
CA TRP A 222 5.79 -0.83 -1.94
C TRP A 222 5.47 -1.34 -3.35
N GLY A 223 5.59 -0.48 -4.37
CA GLY A 223 5.38 -0.85 -5.75
C GLY A 223 6.28 -2.00 -6.20
N ALA A 224 7.58 -1.95 -5.88
CA ALA A 224 8.55 -2.99 -6.24
C ALA A 224 8.35 -4.26 -5.40
N VAL A 225 8.09 -4.11 -4.10
CA VAL A 225 7.86 -5.23 -3.17
C VAL A 225 6.62 -6.03 -3.57
N ILE A 226 5.48 -5.37 -3.76
CA ILE A 226 4.20 -6.01 -4.12
C ILE A 226 4.29 -6.61 -5.52
N TYR A 227 4.82 -5.87 -6.49
CA TYR A 227 5.02 -6.37 -7.85
C TYR A 227 5.92 -7.62 -7.86
N GLY A 228 7.03 -7.58 -7.13
CA GLY A 228 7.97 -8.69 -6.99
C GLY A 228 7.32 -9.93 -6.37
N LEU A 229 6.61 -9.77 -5.26
CA LEU A 229 5.88 -10.84 -4.57
C LEU A 229 4.82 -11.50 -5.47
N ILE A 230 3.98 -10.71 -6.14
CA ILE A 230 2.95 -11.25 -7.05
C ILE A 230 3.59 -12.07 -8.17
N ARG A 231 4.65 -11.54 -8.78
CA ARG A 231 5.35 -12.23 -9.87
C ARG A 231 6.07 -13.49 -9.38
N LEU A 232 6.68 -13.43 -8.20
CA LEU A 232 7.34 -14.56 -7.55
C LEU A 232 6.36 -15.70 -7.29
N VAL A 233 5.23 -15.42 -6.63
CA VAL A 233 4.19 -16.43 -6.30
C VAL A 233 3.66 -17.07 -7.58
N ARG A 234 3.41 -16.29 -8.63
CA ARG A 234 2.99 -16.81 -9.94
C ARG A 234 4.05 -17.70 -10.58
N GLY A 235 5.29 -17.25 -10.62
CA GLY A 235 6.41 -17.99 -11.20
C GLY A 235 6.67 -19.30 -10.47
N VAL A 236 6.68 -19.27 -9.13
CA VAL A 236 6.83 -20.47 -8.28
C VAL A 236 5.65 -21.41 -8.48
N GLY A 237 4.42 -20.91 -8.50
CA GLY A 237 3.23 -21.74 -8.73
C GLY A 237 3.26 -22.44 -10.09
N ALA A 238 3.71 -21.75 -11.15
CA ALA A 238 3.89 -22.35 -12.46
C ALA A 238 5.06 -23.35 -12.49
N TYR A 239 6.16 -23.05 -11.80
CA TYR A 239 7.34 -23.91 -11.70
C TYR A 239 7.05 -25.21 -10.93
N LEU A 240 6.27 -25.15 -9.85
CA LEU A 240 5.91 -26.32 -9.05
C LEU A 240 4.97 -27.28 -9.80
N LYS A 241 4.15 -26.76 -10.72
CA LYS A 241 3.28 -27.55 -11.60
C LYS A 241 4.02 -28.24 -12.74
N ALA A 242 5.28 -27.89 -13.01
CA ALA A 242 6.09 -28.58 -14.01
C ALA A 242 6.48 -29.99 -13.54
N PRO A 243 6.64 -30.97 -14.46
CA PRO A 243 7.11 -32.31 -14.15
C PRO A 243 8.41 -32.29 -13.33
N ALA A 244 8.54 -33.21 -12.37
CA ALA A 244 9.66 -33.21 -11.42
C ALA A 244 11.04 -33.30 -12.09
N GLU A 245 11.11 -34.02 -13.22
CA GLU A 245 12.28 -34.14 -14.09
C GLU A 245 12.84 -32.81 -14.62
N HIS A 246 12.03 -31.75 -14.65
CA HIS A 246 12.45 -30.41 -15.11
C HIS A 246 12.68 -29.42 -13.96
N ARG A 247 12.43 -29.83 -12.71
CA ARG A 247 12.66 -28.99 -11.52
C ARG A 247 14.07 -29.23 -10.98
N LYS A 248 14.97 -28.30 -11.24
CA LYS A 248 16.37 -28.37 -10.79
C LYS A 248 16.50 -27.87 -9.35
N MET A 249 17.11 -28.66 -8.47
CA MET A 249 17.34 -28.27 -7.07
C MET A 249 18.10 -26.94 -6.93
N GLY A 250 19.11 -26.68 -7.77
CA GLY A 250 19.86 -25.42 -7.76
C GLY A 250 19.00 -24.17 -8.04
N GLN A 251 17.92 -24.31 -8.83
CA GLN A 251 16.97 -23.23 -9.09
C GLN A 251 16.13 -22.90 -7.85
N ALA A 252 15.69 -23.92 -7.13
CA ALA A 252 14.95 -23.75 -5.89
C ALA A 252 15.82 -23.09 -4.80
N VAL A 253 17.06 -23.57 -4.61
CA VAL A 253 18.00 -22.99 -3.64
C VAL A 253 18.27 -21.51 -3.93
N MET A 254 18.46 -21.14 -5.20
CA MET A 254 18.67 -19.75 -5.58
C MET A 254 17.46 -18.85 -5.28
N LEU A 255 16.23 -19.32 -5.52
CA LEU A 255 15.02 -18.57 -5.16
C LEU A 255 14.91 -18.36 -3.65
N VAL A 256 15.18 -19.40 -2.86
CA VAL A 256 15.21 -19.31 -1.40
C VAL A 256 16.25 -18.30 -0.93
N ALA A 257 17.45 -18.29 -1.52
CA ALA A 257 18.49 -17.33 -1.16
C ALA A 257 18.08 -15.87 -1.43
N ILE A 258 17.50 -15.58 -2.61
CA ILE A 258 17.06 -14.22 -2.97
C ILE A 258 15.92 -13.76 -2.06
N VAL A 259 14.93 -14.62 -1.83
CA VAL A 259 13.78 -14.30 -0.97
C VAL A 259 14.23 -14.13 0.48
N GLY A 260 15.11 -15.00 0.97
CA GLY A 260 15.69 -14.91 2.31
C GLY A 260 16.44 -13.60 2.53
N ALA A 261 17.25 -13.17 1.55
CA ALA A 261 17.91 -11.86 1.60
C ALA A 261 16.91 -10.70 1.65
N GLY A 262 15.80 -10.77 0.88
CA GLY A 262 14.75 -9.77 0.90
C GLY A 262 13.99 -9.71 2.23
N ILE A 263 13.69 -10.88 2.82
CA ILE A 263 13.06 -10.99 4.15
C ILE A 263 13.99 -10.42 5.23
N PHE A 264 15.29 -10.72 5.18
CA PHE A 264 16.25 -10.16 6.14
C PHE A 264 16.30 -8.63 6.06
N ALA A 265 16.45 -8.07 4.85
CA ALA A 265 16.50 -6.62 4.65
C ALA A 265 15.18 -5.92 5.03
N GLY A 266 14.04 -6.45 4.59
CA GLY A 266 12.72 -5.88 4.90
C GLY A 266 12.31 -6.09 6.37
N GLY A 267 12.60 -7.26 6.93
CA GLY A 267 12.27 -7.62 8.31
C GLY A 267 13.00 -6.74 9.33
N TRP A 268 14.26 -6.41 9.09
CA TRP A 268 15.04 -5.49 9.92
C TRP A 268 14.38 -4.11 10.06
N VAL A 269 13.88 -3.55 8.96
CA VAL A 269 13.19 -2.24 8.97
C VAL A 269 11.91 -2.34 9.79
N VAL A 270 11.11 -3.37 9.58
CA VAL A 270 9.86 -3.59 10.32
C VAL A 270 10.13 -3.74 11.82
N THR A 271 11.14 -4.51 12.23
CA THR A 271 11.45 -4.68 13.65
C THR A 271 11.88 -3.39 14.33
N ASN A 272 12.67 -2.55 13.66
CA ASN A 272 13.09 -1.26 14.22
C ASN A 272 11.93 -0.27 14.31
N GLU A 273 11.06 -0.23 13.30
CA GLU A 273 9.86 0.62 13.31
C GLU A 273 8.88 0.21 14.40
N VAL A 274 8.58 -1.09 14.50
CA VAL A 274 7.71 -1.61 15.57
C VAL A 274 8.29 -1.29 16.94
N THR A 275 9.61 -1.41 17.11
CA THR A 275 10.28 -1.05 18.37
C THR A 275 10.15 0.44 18.65
N ALA A 276 10.42 1.32 17.67
CA ALA A 276 10.32 2.77 17.83
C ALA A 276 8.89 3.22 18.18
N VAL A 277 7.88 2.68 17.48
CA VAL A 277 6.47 2.96 17.77
C VAL A 277 6.07 2.44 19.14
N THR A 278 6.55 1.25 19.52
CA THR A 278 6.26 0.67 20.85
C THR A 278 6.85 1.55 21.96
N GLN A 279 8.10 1.99 21.82
CA GLN A 279 8.75 2.89 22.78
C GLN A 279 8.02 4.24 22.87
N ALA A 280 7.60 4.80 21.73
CA ALA A 280 6.85 6.06 21.71
C ALA A 280 5.50 5.94 22.45
N ASN A 281 4.77 4.84 22.25
CA ASN A 281 3.50 4.59 22.92
C ASN A 281 3.68 4.35 24.43
N GLU A 282 4.70 3.59 24.82
CA GLU A 282 5.03 3.36 26.23
C GLU A 282 5.39 4.69 26.93
N PHE A 283 6.20 5.52 26.27
CA PHE A 283 6.59 6.82 26.79
C PHE A 283 5.40 7.78 26.96
N ASP A 284 4.50 7.84 25.98
CA ASP A 284 3.29 8.68 26.03
C ASP A 284 2.33 8.27 27.16
N SER A 285 2.17 6.96 27.35
CA SER A 285 1.40 6.40 28.48
C SER A 285 2.03 6.75 29.83
N ALA A 286 3.36 6.67 29.92
CA ALA A 286 4.11 7.04 31.12
C ALA A 286 4.01 8.54 31.42
N LEU A 287 4.11 9.41 30.40
CA LEU A 287 3.93 10.86 30.53
C LEU A 287 2.54 11.22 31.05
N THR A 288 1.50 10.59 30.49
CA THR A 288 0.11 10.80 30.94
C THR A 288 -0.06 10.42 32.41
N THR A 289 0.40 9.23 32.79
CA THR A 289 0.31 8.71 34.16
C THR A 289 1.11 9.57 35.15
N ALA A 290 2.31 9.99 34.78
CA ALA A 290 3.13 10.87 35.59
C ALA A 290 2.51 12.27 35.74
N GLY A 291 1.88 12.77 34.68
CA GLY A 291 1.10 14.01 34.70
C GLY A 291 -0.05 13.97 35.71
N ASP A 292 -0.78 12.86 35.79
CA ASP A 292 -1.85 12.69 36.79
C ASP A 292 -1.33 12.76 38.23
N PHE A 293 -0.23 12.07 38.51
CA PHE A 293 0.42 12.15 39.83
C PHE A 293 0.97 13.54 40.13
N GLN A 294 1.56 14.23 39.14
CA GLN A 294 1.99 15.62 39.27
C GLN A 294 0.81 16.53 39.62
N ILE A 295 -0.33 16.40 38.95
CA ILE A 295 -1.53 17.22 39.19
C ILE A 295 -2.04 17.00 40.61
N GLN A 296 -2.10 15.74 41.06
CA GLN A 296 -2.50 15.40 42.43
C GLN A 296 -1.55 16.02 43.47
N GLY A 297 -0.23 15.84 43.30
CA GLY A 297 0.78 16.39 44.19
C GLY A 297 0.79 17.93 44.21
N ALA A 298 0.67 18.58 43.05
CA ALA A 298 0.63 20.03 42.92
C ALA A 298 -0.62 20.65 43.56
N ARG A 299 -1.78 19.99 43.44
CA ARG A 299 -3.02 20.41 44.10
C ARG A 299 -2.86 20.37 45.61
N LEU A 300 -2.44 19.23 46.15
CA LEU A 300 -2.26 19.07 47.59
C LEU A 300 -1.20 20.03 48.14
N PHE A 301 -0.08 20.23 47.43
CA PHE A 301 0.92 21.22 47.80
C PHE A 301 0.31 22.62 47.90
N ARG A 302 -0.45 23.05 46.89
CA ARG A 302 -1.11 24.36 46.90
C ARG A 302 -2.09 24.48 48.06
N ASP A 303 -2.86 23.44 48.34
CA ASP A 303 -3.83 23.42 49.43
C ASP A 303 -3.12 23.58 50.79
N VAL A 304 -1.99 22.90 51.00
CA VAL A 304 -1.15 23.06 52.21
C VAL A 304 -0.58 24.48 52.30
N MET A 305 -0.04 25.01 51.21
CA MET A 305 0.58 26.36 51.20
C MET A 305 -0.43 27.50 51.43
N ASN A 306 -1.73 27.25 51.24
CA ASN A 306 -2.79 28.23 51.44
C ASN A 306 -3.41 28.19 52.85
N ARG A 307 -2.99 27.27 53.73
CA ARG A 307 -3.50 27.18 55.11
C ARG A 307 -2.81 28.19 56.01
N ASP A 308 -3.53 28.64 57.05
CA ASP A 308 -3.00 29.54 58.06
C ASP A 308 -2.20 28.78 59.12
N GLY A 309 -0.90 29.04 59.18
CA GLY A 309 0.03 28.38 60.10
C GLY A 309 0.41 26.96 59.68
N TRP A 310 1.36 26.36 60.40
CA TRP A 310 1.87 25.02 60.10
C TRP A 310 1.47 24.03 61.19
N SER A 311 0.77 22.97 60.79
CA SER A 311 0.26 21.91 61.67
C SER A 311 0.92 20.56 61.40
N ALA A 312 0.66 19.60 62.29
CA ALA A 312 1.07 18.21 62.07
C ALA A 312 0.40 17.58 60.83
N GLN A 313 -0.81 18.04 60.46
CA GLN A 313 -1.50 17.59 59.27
C GLN A 313 -0.79 18.08 58.01
N ASP A 314 -0.31 19.33 57.98
CA ASP A 314 0.44 19.86 56.84
C ASP A 314 1.72 19.06 56.59
N SER A 315 2.39 18.69 57.67
CA SER A 315 3.56 17.82 57.61
C SER A 315 3.22 16.43 57.03
N ALA A 316 2.07 15.86 57.39
CA ALA A 316 1.59 14.59 56.85
C ALA A 316 1.19 14.70 55.37
N ASP A 317 0.47 15.76 54.99
CA ASP A 317 0.06 16.04 53.61
C ASP A 317 1.29 16.25 52.71
N MET A 318 2.35 16.87 53.23
CA MET A 318 3.61 17.01 52.50
C MET A 318 4.32 15.67 52.23
N ARG A 319 4.14 14.64 53.08
CA ARG A 319 4.59 13.27 52.74
C ARG A 319 3.77 12.66 51.61
N GLN A 320 2.48 13.00 51.52
CA GLN A 320 1.65 12.57 50.39
C GLN A 320 2.06 13.29 49.10
N VAL A 321 2.39 14.59 49.16
CA VAL A 321 2.98 15.32 48.04
C VAL A 321 4.27 14.64 47.57
N ALA A 322 5.17 14.31 48.51
CA ALA A 322 6.39 13.57 48.22
C ALA A 322 6.10 12.20 47.57
N SER A 323 5.11 11.46 48.07
CA SER A 323 4.71 10.18 47.48
C SER A 323 4.19 10.32 46.05
N SER A 324 3.34 11.32 45.76
CA SER A 324 2.80 11.55 44.42
C SER A 324 3.90 11.87 43.41
N TYR A 325 4.81 12.79 43.72
CA TYR A 325 5.95 13.08 42.84
C TYR A 325 6.93 11.90 42.73
N GLY A 326 7.08 11.09 43.79
CA GLY A 326 7.86 9.86 43.75
C GLY A 326 7.31 8.87 42.73
N LYS A 327 5.99 8.62 42.75
CA LYS A 327 5.32 7.76 41.77
C LYS A 327 5.45 8.29 40.35
N ALA A 328 5.31 9.60 40.14
CA ALA A 328 5.52 10.23 38.84
C ALA A 328 6.95 9.97 38.32
N ALA A 329 7.96 10.13 39.19
CA ALA A 329 9.35 9.85 38.86
C ALA A 329 9.61 8.37 38.56
N ASP A 330 9.02 7.46 39.34
CA ASP A 330 9.21 6.01 39.18
C ASP A 330 8.62 5.53 37.85
N VAL A 331 7.41 5.97 37.50
CA VAL A 331 6.75 5.62 36.23
C VAL A 331 7.57 6.09 35.02
N LEU A 332 8.08 7.33 35.06
CA LEU A 332 8.94 7.83 33.98
C LEU A 332 10.31 7.17 33.94
N ALA A 333 10.90 6.83 35.09
CA ALA A 333 12.20 6.17 35.14
C ALA A 333 12.13 4.73 34.62
N ALA A 334 10.98 4.06 34.77
CA ALA A 334 10.75 2.71 34.28
C ALA A 334 10.43 2.65 32.77
N SER A 335 10.05 3.77 32.14
CA SER A 335 9.61 3.77 30.74
C SER A 335 10.77 3.84 29.74
N SER A 336 10.61 3.12 28.64
CA SER A 336 11.43 3.34 27.45
C SER A 336 11.00 4.64 26.75
N ALA A 337 11.97 5.47 26.36
CA ALA A 337 11.72 6.70 25.62
C ALA A 337 12.54 6.69 24.32
N PRO A 338 12.00 7.21 23.20
CA PRO A 338 12.79 7.42 22.00
C PRO A 338 14.02 8.28 22.32
N ALA A 339 15.15 7.99 21.65
CA ALA A 339 16.44 8.61 21.97
C ALA A 339 16.41 10.15 21.95
N GLU A 340 15.63 10.74 21.04
CA GLU A 340 15.41 12.19 20.93
C GLU A 340 14.67 12.83 22.11
N TYR A 341 13.94 12.04 22.90
CA TYR A 341 13.19 12.48 24.09
C TYR A 341 13.80 12.00 25.41
N ALA A 342 14.90 11.24 25.39
CA ALA A 342 15.56 10.76 26.60
C ALA A 342 15.95 11.89 27.55
N TRP A 343 16.44 13.03 27.01
CA TRP A 343 16.78 14.21 27.80
C TRP A 343 15.56 14.82 28.53
N TYR A 344 14.37 14.75 27.92
CA TYR A 344 13.15 15.32 28.48
C TYR A 344 12.62 14.42 29.59
N ARG A 345 12.57 13.10 29.35
CA ARG A 345 12.26 12.09 30.37
C ARG A 345 13.17 12.25 31.59
N ASP A 346 14.49 12.26 31.38
CA ASP A 346 15.47 12.32 32.47
C ASP A 346 15.39 13.66 33.22
N GLY A 347 15.09 14.75 32.51
CA GLY A 347 14.80 16.06 33.09
C GLY A 347 13.58 16.06 34.00
N LEU A 348 12.47 15.44 33.54
CA LEU A 348 11.25 15.29 34.34
C LEU A 348 11.49 14.43 35.58
N VAL A 349 12.16 13.28 35.43
CA VAL A 349 12.51 12.39 36.57
C VAL A 349 13.32 13.17 37.60
N ARG A 350 14.36 13.90 37.18
CA ARG A 350 15.16 14.73 38.09
C ARG A 350 14.32 15.80 38.79
N ASN A 351 13.48 16.50 38.05
CA ASN A 351 12.59 17.54 38.59
C ASN A 351 11.64 16.97 39.64
N TYR A 352 11.02 15.81 39.37
CA TYR A 352 10.13 15.15 40.29
C TYR A 352 10.85 14.62 41.54
N ARG A 353 12.05 14.04 41.41
CA ARG A 353 12.86 13.64 42.57
C ARG A 353 13.21 14.84 43.46
N GLU A 354 13.55 15.98 42.86
CA GLU A 354 13.75 17.20 43.64
C GLU A 354 12.46 17.67 44.34
N ALA A 355 11.30 17.53 43.71
CA ALA A 355 10.02 17.80 44.38
C ALA A 355 9.79 16.87 45.59
N VAL A 356 10.17 15.59 45.50
CA VAL A 356 10.15 14.65 46.63
C VAL A 356 11.05 15.15 47.75
N ASP A 357 12.29 15.51 47.46
CA ASP A 357 13.25 15.96 48.47
C ASP A 357 12.75 17.22 49.20
N ILE A 358 12.27 18.22 48.45
CA ILE A 358 11.72 19.45 49.02
C ILE A 358 10.49 19.14 49.87
N ALA A 359 9.58 18.29 49.39
CA ALA A 359 8.37 17.93 50.11
C ALA A 359 8.66 17.15 51.40
N MET A 360 9.67 16.28 51.38
CA MET A 360 10.16 15.60 52.58
C MET A 360 10.76 16.58 53.59
N LEU A 361 11.50 17.60 53.15
CA LEU A 361 11.99 18.65 54.04
C LEU A 361 10.86 19.45 54.68
N PHE A 362 9.83 19.82 53.90
CA PHE A 362 8.61 20.41 54.46
C PHE A 362 7.95 19.50 55.49
N SER A 363 7.90 18.18 55.25
CA SER A 363 7.27 17.22 56.18
C SER A 363 7.95 17.09 57.55
N ASN A 364 9.15 17.66 57.70
CA ASN A 364 9.91 17.71 58.95
C ASN A 364 9.73 19.05 59.69
N LEU A 365 9.05 20.03 59.10
CA LEU A 365 8.78 21.30 59.75
C LEU A 365 7.72 21.14 60.84
N THR A 366 7.78 22.03 61.83
CA THR A 366 6.80 22.11 62.91
C THR A 366 6.36 23.56 63.07
N SER A 367 5.35 23.80 63.91
CA SER A 367 4.93 25.17 64.26
C SER A 367 6.03 26.02 64.92
N ALA A 368 7.12 25.39 65.38
CA ALA A 368 8.28 26.07 65.97
C ALA A 368 9.40 26.37 64.94
N SER A 369 9.27 25.90 63.70
CA SER A 369 10.27 26.15 62.64
C SER A 369 10.32 27.64 62.25
N SER A 370 11.51 28.16 61.93
CA SER A 370 11.69 29.57 61.60
C SER A 370 11.10 29.93 60.23
N GLN A 371 10.60 31.17 60.10
CA GLN A 371 10.11 31.70 58.82
C GLN A 371 11.20 31.63 57.72
N SER A 372 12.46 31.89 58.06
CA SER A 372 13.58 31.78 57.12
C SER A 372 13.75 30.37 56.54
N THR A 373 13.41 29.33 57.29
CA THR A 373 13.45 27.93 56.81
C THR A 373 12.33 27.68 55.81
N PHE A 374 11.13 28.18 56.10
CA PHE A 374 10.00 28.14 55.17
C PHE A 374 10.32 28.85 53.86
N ASP A 375 10.80 30.09 53.94
CA ASP A 375 11.12 30.91 52.77
C ASP A 375 12.17 30.26 51.88
N ALA A 376 13.18 29.61 52.47
CA ALA A 376 14.21 28.89 51.72
C ALA A 376 13.65 27.70 50.94
N LEU A 377 12.72 26.93 51.52
CA LEU A 377 12.09 25.78 50.85
C LEU A 377 11.11 26.23 49.76
N ILE A 378 10.35 27.31 50.00
CA ILE A 378 9.48 27.92 48.99
C ILE A 378 10.31 28.43 47.80
N ALA A 379 11.42 29.11 48.07
CA ALA A 379 12.33 29.58 47.03
C ALA A 379 12.88 28.40 46.20
N ARG A 380 13.28 27.30 46.86
CA ARG A 380 13.75 26.09 46.17
C ARG A 380 12.65 25.45 45.32
N TRP A 381 11.42 25.36 45.84
CA TRP A 381 10.27 24.87 45.07
C TRP A 381 9.98 25.73 43.83
N SER A 382 10.04 27.05 43.97
CA SER A 382 9.85 28.00 42.87
C SER A 382 10.91 27.83 41.76
N THR A 383 12.18 27.69 42.14
CA THR A 383 13.27 27.40 41.20
C THR A 383 13.01 26.11 40.43
N ARG A 384 12.62 25.03 41.12
CA ARG A 384 12.26 23.75 40.48
C ARG A 384 11.11 23.88 39.47
N VAL A 385 10.09 24.68 39.77
CA VAL A 385 8.97 24.95 38.85
C VAL A 385 9.44 25.73 37.62
N LYS A 386 10.36 26.68 37.79
CA LYS A 386 10.98 27.42 36.68
C LYS A 386 11.77 26.48 35.76
N ASP A 387 12.55 25.57 36.33
CA ASP A 387 13.33 24.59 35.56
C ASP A 387 12.40 23.65 34.76
N LEU A 388 11.27 23.24 35.34
CA LEU A 388 10.24 22.46 34.64
C LEU A 388 9.66 23.22 33.45
N SER A 389 9.39 24.52 33.61
CA SER A 389 8.90 25.39 32.53
C SER A 389 9.92 25.52 31.39
N GLN A 390 11.22 25.60 31.72
CA GLN A 390 12.29 25.62 30.72
C GLN A 390 12.39 24.29 29.95
N LEU A 391 12.22 23.15 30.63
CA LEU A 391 12.15 21.84 29.96
C LEU A 391 10.99 21.80 28.96
N GLN A 392 9.81 22.30 29.34
CA GLN A 392 8.65 22.36 28.45
C GLN A 392 8.89 23.29 27.26
N THR A 393 9.45 24.48 27.49
CA THR A 393 9.77 25.42 26.39
C THR A 393 10.76 24.81 25.39
N LYS A 394 11.75 24.05 25.90
CA LYS A 394 12.70 23.33 25.03
C LYS A 394 12.03 22.22 24.23
N LEU A 395 11.03 21.55 24.80
CA LEU A 395 10.24 20.53 24.11
C LEU A 395 9.38 21.18 23.00
N ASP A 396 8.69 22.26 23.31
CA ASP A 396 7.82 22.98 22.37
C ASP A 396 8.61 23.60 21.19
N ALA A 397 9.89 23.91 21.41
CA ALA A 397 10.79 24.40 20.37
C ALA A 397 11.33 23.30 19.44
N GLN A 398 11.12 22.00 19.76
CA GLN A 398 11.52 20.91 18.87
C GLN A 398 10.61 20.92 17.63
N PRO A 399 11.17 20.79 16.42
CA PRO A 399 10.34 20.62 15.23
C PRO A 399 9.53 19.34 15.37
N THR A 400 8.20 19.44 15.25
CA THR A 400 7.32 18.27 15.27
C THR A 400 7.82 17.27 14.24
N PRO A 401 8.21 16.04 14.63
CA PRO A 401 8.57 15.02 13.68
C PRO A 401 7.41 14.85 12.71
N THR A 402 7.69 14.95 11.41
CA THR A 402 6.71 14.63 10.38
C THR A 402 6.51 13.12 10.46
N ARG A 403 5.46 12.69 11.19
CA ARG A 403 5.05 11.29 11.28
C ARG A 403 4.58 10.77 9.93
#